data_AF-A0A8B7E6K9-F1
#
_entry.id   AF-A0A8B7E6K9-F1
#
_cell.length_a   1.000
_cell.length_b   1.000
_cell.length_c   1.000
_cell.angle_alpha   90.00
_cell.angle_beta   90.00
_cell.angle_gamma   90.00
#
_symmetry.space_group_name_H-M   'P 1'
#
loop_
_entity.id
_entity.type
_entity.pdbx_description
1 polymer ?
#
loop_
_entity_poly.entity_id
_entity_poly.type
_entity_poly.pdbx_seq_one_letter_code
_entity_poly.pdbx_strand_id
1 'polypeptide(L)'
;MEELDKALEILANVTTQRILVHILFENGGQDISEFVNRNMTYLIGNVLARQLNLTGQKNKRGFIKTILYNILYTSIKMNTSTKECTKKQLEEALSKWFGNARDRGIGRRRRLDVVNHLEESF
;
A
#
# COMPACT_ATOMS: atom_id res chain seq x y z
N MET A 1 -13.70 -8.76 -3.03
CA MET A 1 -12.83 -9.95 -3.09
C MET A 1 -12.51 -10.26 -4.54
N GLU A 2 -13.53 -10.42 -5.39
CA GLU A 2 -13.39 -10.73 -6.83
C GLU A 2 -12.43 -9.83 -7.64
N GLU A 3 -12.46 -8.50 -7.46
CA GLU A 3 -11.53 -7.60 -8.19
C GLU A 3 -10.07 -7.80 -7.79
N LEU A 4 -9.79 -8.04 -6.51
CA LEU A 4 -8.44 -8.30 -6.02
C LEU A 4 -7.96 -9.66 -6.53
N ASP A 5 -8.83 -10.67 -6.56
CA ASP A 5 -8.50 -11.99 -7.09
C ASP A 5 -8.16 -11.92 -8.58
N LYS A 6 -8.98 -11.23 -9.40
CA LYS A 6 -8.70 -10.98 -10.82
C LYS A 6 -7.37 -10.26 -11.04
N ALA A 7 -7.09 -9.22 -10.23
CA ALA A 7 -5.83 -8.50 -10.30
C ALA A 7 -4.63 -9.40 -9.96
N LEU A 8 -4.74 -10.23 -8.93
CA LEU A 8 -3.68 -11.17 -8.53
C LEU A 8 -3.47 -12.27 -9.57
N GLU A 9 -4.53 -12.73 -10.24
CA GLU A 9 -4.46 -13.70 -11.33
C GLU A 9 -3.75 -13.12 -12.56
N ILE A 10 -4.07 -11.89 -12.97
CA ILE A 10 -3.35 -11.18 -14.05
C ILE A 10 -1.86 -11.05 -13.72
N LEU A 11 -1.55 -10.77 -12.45
CA LEU A 11 -0.18 -10.67 -11.95
C LEU A 11 0.52 -12.02 -11.79
N ALA A 12 -0.15 -13.16 -11.92
CA ALA A 12 0.52 -14.46 -11.96
C ALA A 12 1.39 -14.61 -13.23
N ASN A 13 1.11 -13.84 -14.28
CA ASN A 13 1.93 -13.80 -15.50
C ASN A 13 3.26 -13.06 -15.27
N VAL A 14 4.38 -13.70 -15.58
CA VAL A 14 5.74 -13.15 -15.38
C VAL A 14 5.98 -11.87 -16.18
N THR A 15 5.48 -11.76 -17.40
CA THR A 15 5.62 -10.55 -18.23
C THR A 15 4.92 -9.37 -17.54
N THR A 16 3.70 -9.57 -17.05
CA THR A 16 2.95 -8.55 -16.32
C THR A 16 3.67 -8.15 -15.03
N GLN A 17 4.25 -9.10 -14.29
CA GLN A 17 5.05 -8.78 -13.11
C GLN A 17 6.24 -7.90 -13.45
N ARG A 18 6.99 -8.23 -14.52
CA ARG A 18 8.16 -7.44 -14.94
C ARG A 18 7.75 -6.01 -15.32
N ILE A 19 6.66 -5.86 -16.09
CA ILE A 19 6.12 -4.54 -16.43
C ILE A 19 5.79 -3.76 -15.17
N LEU A 20 5.08 -4.38 -14.22
CA LEU A 20 4.70 -3.69 -12.99
C LEU A 20 5.93 -3.33 -12.15
N VAL A 21 6.93 -4.21 -12.02
CA VAL A 21 8.19 -3.90 -11.33
C VAL A 21 8.85 -2.66 -11.95
N HIS A 22 8.94 -2.58 -13.27
CA HIS A 22 9.50 -1.41 -13.95
C HIS A 22 8.69 -0.14 -13.66
N ILE A 23 7.35 -0.20 -13.71
CA ILE A 23 6.49 0.95 -13.38
C ILE A 23 6.73 1.45 -11.95
N LEU A 24 6.79 0.53 -10.97
CA LEU A 24 6.99 0.91 -9.57
C LEU A 24 8.40 1.45 -9.31
N PHE A 25 9.40 0.91 -10.00
CA PHE A 25 10.77 1.40 -9.98
C PHE A 25 10.86 2.85 -10.50
N GLU A 26 10.24 3.14 -11.64
CA GLU A 26 10.22 4.48 -12.27
C GLU A 26 9.49 5.53 -11.41
N ASN A 27 8.42 5.15 -10.70
CA ASN A 27 7.74 6.04 -9.76
C ASN A 27 8.66 6.55 -8.63
N GLY A 28 9.69 5.76 -8.31
CA GLY A 28 10.79 6.13 -7.43
C GLY A 28 10.37 6.52 -6.02
N GLY A 29 11.21 7.33 -5.39
CA GLY A 29 11.14 7.76 -4.00
C GLY A 29 12.55 7.99 -3.47
N GLN A 30 12.77 9.09 -2.74
CA GLN A 30 14.10 9.40 -2.19
C GLN A 30 14.46 8.49 -1.01
N ASP A 31 13.46 7.94 -0.34
CA ASP A 31 13.59 6.94 0.70
C ASP A 31 12.46 5.90 0.62
N ILE A 32 12.51 4.89 1.49
CA ILE A 32 11.53 3.81 1.55
C ILE A 32 10.11 4.29 1.89
N SER A 33 9.98 5.32 2.72
CA SER A 33 8.68 5.84 3.14
C SER A 33 7.99 6.56 1.98
N GLU A 34 8.73 7.39 1.25
CA GLU A 34 8.24 8.05 0.05
C GLU A 34 7.92 7.05 -1.05
N PHE A 35 8.82 6.09 -1.29
CA PHE A 35 8.64 5.03 -2.27
C PHE A 35 7.34 4.24 -2.00
N VAL A 36 7.16 3.79 -0.75
CA VAL A 36 5.94 3.09 -0.32
C VAL A 36 4.73 3.98 -0.48
N ASN A 37 4.80 5.26 -0.09
CA ASN A 37 3.65 6.15 -0.17
C ASN A 37 3.18 6.39 -1.60
N ARG A 38 4.10 6.65 -2.54
CA ARG A 38 3.79 6.84 -3.97
C ARG A 38 3.22 5.57 -4.57
N ASN A 39 3.95 4.46 -4.47
CA ASN A 39 3.59 3.22 -5.13
C ASN A 39 2.34 2.56 -4.54
N MET A 40 2.15 2.60 -3.22
CA MET A 40 0.93 2.04 -2.62
C MET A 40 -0.31 2.88 -2.92
N THR A 41 -0.18 4.20 -3.07
CA THR A 41 -1.29 5.06 -3.50
C THR A 41 -1.67 4.79 -4.95
N TYR A 42 -0.69 4.48 -5.80
CA TYR A 42 -0.92 4.03 -7.19
C TYR A 42 -1.59 2.65 -7.26
N LEU A 43 -1.11 1.69 -6.44
CA LEU A 43 -1.57 0.29 -6.47
C LEU A 43 -2.92 0.06 -5.77
N ILE A 44 -3.17 0.76 -4.66
CA ILE A 44 -4.27 0.43 -3.75
C ILE A 44 -5.18 1.66 -3.61
N GLY A 45 -6.27 1.63 -4.38
CA GLY A 45 -7.40 2.55 -4.18
C GLY A 45 -8.14 2.29 -2.86
N ASN A 46 -9.02 3.24 -2.49
CA ASN A 46 -9.77 3.23 -1.23
C ASN A 46 -10.56 1.93 -0.97
N VAL A 47 -11.09 1.31 -2.02
CA VAL A 47 -11.86 0.05 -1.93
C VAL A 47 -10.95 -1.11 -1.54
N LEU A 48 -9.78 -1.25 -2.17
CA LEU A 48 -8.82 -2.30 -1.86
C LEU A 48 -8.17 -2.12 -0.49
N ALA A 49 -7.93 -0.88 -0.06
CA ALA A 49 -7.42 -0.57 1.29
C ALA A 49 -8.35 -1.02 2.42
N ARG A 50 -9.65 -1.22 2.13
CA ARG A 50 -10.60 -1.78 3.10
C ARG A 50 -10.53 -3.31 3.18
N GLN A 51 -10.15 -3.99 2.09
CA GLN A 51 -10.10 -5.44 1.97
C GLN A 51 -8.73 -6.03 2.39
N LEU A 52 -7.69 -5.20 2.37
CA LEU A 52 -6.32 -5.57 2.72
C LEU A 52 -5.90 -4.95 4.06
N ASN A 53 -4.95 -5.61 4.72
CA ASN A 53 -4.02 -5.01 5.66
C ASN A 53 -2.66 -5.70 5.50
N LEU A 54 -1.66 -5.28 6.28
CA LEU A 54 -0.32 -5.83 6.12
C LEU A 54 -0.29 -7.36 6.31
N THR A 55 -0.81 -7.86 7.43
CA THR A 55 -0.58 -9.25 7.89
C THR A 55 -1.74 -10.22 7.65
N GLY A 56 -2.95 -9.72 7.38
CA GLY A 56 -4.16 -10.53 7.16
C GLY A 56 -5.07 -10.68 8.38
N GLN A 57 -4.99 -9.77 9.35
CA GLN A 57 -5.82 -9.83 10.55
C GLN A 57 -7.28 -9.46 10.28
N LYS A 58 -8.21 -9.92 11.14
CA LYS A 58 -9.65 -9.57 11.12
C LYS A 58 -10.33 -9.91 9.78
N ASN A 59 -10.13 -11.13 9.28
CA ASN A 59 -10.70 -11.64 8.02
C ASN A 59 -10.33 -10.82 6.77
N LYS A 60 -9.25 -10.06 6.82
CA LYS A 60 -8.69 -9.36 5.66
C LYS A 60 -7.58 -10.20 5.03
N ARG A 61 -7.32 -9.98 3.74
CA ARG A 61 -6.16 -10.59 3.11
C ARG A 61 -4.88 -9.86 3.51
N GLY A 62 -3.84 -10.62 3.81
CA GLY A 62 -2.53 -10.08 4.19
C GLY A 62 -1.72 -9.71 2.97
N PHE A 63 -1.37 -8.43 2.83
CA PHE A 63 -0.58 -7.90 1.72
C PHE A 63 0.77 -8.61 1.59
N ILE A 64 1.45 -8.92 2.71
CA ILE A 64 2.73 -9.65 2.71
C ILE A 64 2.66 -11.03 2.07
N LYS A 65 1.46 -11.61 1.98
CA LYS A 65 1.23 -12.94 1.38
C LYS A 65 0.88 -12.86 -0.10
N THR A 66 0.86 -11.66 -0.69
CA THR A 66 0.46 -11.44 -2.09
C THR A 66 1.66 -11.27 -2.99
N ILE A 67 1.47 -11.53 -4.28
CA ILE A 67 2.50 -11.28 -5.29
C ILE A 67 2.86 -9.80 -5.42
N LEU A 68 1.92 -8.89 -5.08
CA LEU A 68 2.17 -7.45 -5.05
C LEU A 68 3.28 -7.06 -4.06
N TYR A 69 3.37 -7.73 -2.91
CA TYR A 69 4.47 -7.51 -1.97
C TYR A 69 5.82 -7.89 -2.59
N ASN A 70 5.89 -9.03 -3.29
CA ASN A 70 7.11 -9.46 -3.96
C ASN A 70 7.50 -8.49 -5.08
N ILE A 71 6.55 -8.03 -5.90
CA ILE A 71 6.77 -7.04 -6.95
C ILE A 71 7.30 -5.73 -6.34
N LEU A 72 6.67 -5.24 -5.26
CA LEU A 72 7.10 -4.01 -4.58
C LEU A 72 8.53 -4.14 -4.04
N TYR A 73 8.85 -5.26 -3.39
CA TYR A 73 10.20 -5.51 -2.86
C TYR A 73 11.25 -5.63 -3.96
N THR A 74 10.94 -6.32 -5.07
CA THR A 74 11.83 -6.39 -6.23
C THR A 74 12.09 -5.00 -6.82
N SER A 75 11.07 -4.15 -6.89
CA SER A 75 11.18 -2.77 -7.40
C SER A 75 12.10 -1.91 -6.53
N ILE A 76 12.03 -2.08 -5.20
CA ILE A 76 12.95 -1.44 -4.24
C ILE A 76 14.40 -1.87 -4.51
N LYS A 77 14.64 -3.16 -4.75
CA LYS A 77 15.99 -3.68 -5.01
C LYS A 77 16.61 -3.15 -6.31
N MET A 78 15.80 -2.69 -7.26
CA MET A 78 16.29 -2.06 -8.49
C MET A 78 16.60 -0.57 -8.30
N ASN A 79 16.03 0.09 -7.30
CA ASN A 79 16.14 1.53 -7.11
C ASN A 79 17.37 1.92 -6.28
N THR A 80 18.25 2.75 -6.83
CA THR A 80 19.52 3.14 -6.19
C THR A 80 19.35 3.75 -4.80
N SER A 81 18.27 4.50 -4.56
CA SER A 81 18.00 5.18 -3.29
C SER A 81 17.40 4.26 -2.22
N THR A 82 16.87 3.10 -2.60
CA THR A 82 16.16 2.19 -1.69
C THR A 82 16.66 0.74 -1.72
N LYS A 83 17.61 0.39 -2.59
CA LYS A 83 18.12 -0.99 -2.77
C LYS A 83 18.67 -1.64 -1.51
N GLU A 84 19.21 -0.85 -0.58
CA GLU A 84 19.75 -1.33 0.70
C GLU A 84 18.64 -1.60 1.73
N CYS A 85 17.40 -1.19 1.46
CA CYS A 85 16.29 -1.43 2.36
C CYS A 85 16.03 -2.93 2.52
N THR A 86 15.85 -3.32 3.77
CA THR A 86 15.48 -4.67 4.18
C THR A 86 13.97 -4.88 4.08
N LYS A 87 13.54 -6.15 4.05
CA LYS A 87 12.11 -6.50 4.16
C LYS A 87 11.47 -5.91 5.41
N LYS A 88 12.19 -5.90 6.54
CA LYS A 88 11.73 -5.32 7.80
C LYS A 88 11.44 -3.82 7.66
N GLN A 89 12.35 -3.05 7.06
CA GLN A 89 12.14 -1.61 6.82
C GLN A 89 10.97 -1.36 5.86
N LEU A 90 10.81 -2.18 4.83
CA LEU A 90 9.64 -2.12 3.94
C LEU A 90 8.34 -2.41 4.71
N GLU A 91 8.32 -3.44 5.55
CA GLU A 91 7.15 -3.81 6.35
C GLU A 91 6.78 -2.75 7.38
N GLU A 92 7.76 -2.10 8.01
CA GLU A 92 7.56 -0.94 8.89
C GLU A 92 6.91 0.23 8.13
N ALA A 93 7.42 0.56 6.94
CA ALA A 93 6.85 1.60 6.10
C ALA A 93 5.42 1.24 5.62
N LEU A 94 5.19 -0.01 5.22
CA LEU A 94 3.87 -0.50 4.83
C LEU A 94 2.88 -0.49 6.01
N SER A 95 3.33 -0.85 7.22
CA SER A 95 2.50 -0.81 8.43
C SER A 95 1.97 0.60 8.67
N LYS A 96 2.86 1.60 8.61
CA LYS A 96 2.50 3.03 8.69
C LYS A 96 1.54 3.43 7.56
N TRP A 97 1.79 2.98 6.34
CA TRP A 97 0.94 3.30 5.19
C TRP A 97 -0.48 2.72 5.36
N PHE A 98 -0.61 1.43 5.67
CA PHE A 98 -1.91 0.76 5.88
C PHE A 98 -2.69 1.34 7.07
N GLY A 99 -2.00 1.75 8.14
CA GLY A 99 -2.62 2.45 9.27
C GLY A 99 -3.33 3.73 8.83
N ASN A 100 -2.70 4.51 7.95
CA ASN A 100 -3.23 5.76 7.44
C ASN A 100 -4.17 5.60 6.24
N ALA A 101 -4.10 4.49 5.49
CA ALA A 101 -4.80 4.31 4.22
C ALA A 101 -6.33 4.34 4.37
N ARG A 102 -6.87 3.85 5.49
CA ARG A 102 -8.33 3.84 5.75
C ARG A 102 -8.93 5.24 5.84
N ASP A 103 -8.11 6.23 6.19
CA ASP A 103 -8.56 7.61 6.42
C ASP A 103 -8.39 8.52 5.18
N ARG A 104 -7.75 8.03 4.12
CA ARG A 104 -7.46 8.79 2.89
C ARG A 104 -8.68 9.00 1.98
N GLY A 105 -9.74 8.22 2.14
CA GLY A 105 -10.91 8.29 1.26
C GLY A 105 -12.03 9.23 1.71
N ILE A 106 -12.42 9.20 2.99
CA ILE A 106 -13.61 9.91 3.52
C ILE A 106 -13.51 10.12 5.06
N GLY A 107 -12.70 9.32 5.77
CA GLY A 107 -12.66 9.26 7.23
C GLY A 107 -12.01 10.46 7.92
N ARG A 108 -11.00 11.11 7.31
CA ARG A 108 -10.39 12.32 7.89
C ARG A 108 -11.37 13.49 7.97
N ARG A 109 -12.22 13.69 6.95
CA ARG A 109 -13.28 14.72 6.98
C ARG A 109 -14.26 14.46 8.11
N ARG A 110 -14.81 13.23 8.19
CA ARG A 110 -15.76 12.84 9.25
C ARG A 110 -15.20 12.88 10.67
N ARG A 111 -13.90 12.60 10.89
CA ARG A 111 -13.31 12.69 12.25
C ARG A 111 -13.05 14.13 12.67
N LEU A 112 -12.66 15.01 11.75
CA LEU A 112 -12.58 16.44 12.03
C LEU A 112 -13.98 17.02 12.31
N ASP A 113 -15.01 16.58 11.56
CA ASP A 113 -16.39 17.01 11.79
C ASP A 113 -16.93 16.57 13.16
N VAL A 114 -16.59 15.36 13.65
CA VAL A 114 -17.01 14.89 14.99
C VAL A 114 -16.28 15.60 16.12
N VAL A 115 -15.01 15.99 15.94
CA VAL A 115 -14.27 16.73 16.97
C VAL A 115 -14.76 18.18 17.05
N ASN A 116 -15.08 18.82 15.91
CA ASN A 116 -15.61 20.19 15.90
C ASN A 116 -17.05 20.29 16.47
N HIS A 117 -17.89 19.27 16.28
CA HIS A 117 -19.27 19.30 16.82
C HIS A 117 -19.38 19.10 18.34
N LEU A 118 -18.29 18.72 19.02
CA LEU A 118 -18.26 18.59 20.48
C LEU A 118 -17.79 19.88 21.18
N GLU A 119 -17.18 20.83 20.47
CA GLU A 119 -16.79 22.14 21.00
C GLU A 119 -17.90 23.20 20.89
N GLU A 120 -18.92 22.98 20.05
CA GLU A 120 -20.07 23.89 19.89
C GLU A 120 -21.27 23.53 20.80
N SER A 121 -21.10 22.58 21.73
CA SER A 121 -22.15 22.14 22.67
C SER A 121 -21.93 22.60 24.13
N PHE A 122 -21.14 23.65 24.36
CA PHE A 122 -21.06 24.37 25.65
C PHE A 122 -21.01 25.88 25.43
#